data_AF-A0A971SJD0-F1
#
_entry.id   AF-A0A971SJD0-F1
#
_cell.length_a   1.000
_cell.length_b   1.000
_cell.length_c   1.000
_cell.angle_alpha   90.00
_cell.angle_beta   90.00
_cell.angle_gamma   90.00
#
_symmetry.space_group_name_H-M   'P 1'
#
loop_
_entity.id
_entity.type
_entity.pdbx_description
1 polymer ?
#
loop_
_entity_poly.entity_id
_entity_poly.type
_entity_poly.pdbx_seq_one_letter_code
_entity_poly.pdbx_strand_id
1 'polypeptide(L)'
;MIYHWAGRGGVAPLAAAIHLGYLPSRVESAAELRFFLRQELPWRKGVTAGEFGVLCLAGWGRKGEAVYTLATGKKPDLLLKTITNLLPLLGEDPSNYHFIDCQLALNRHRRQSTVVGAGLCGWYNALGRMVREVQRGL
;
A
#
# COMPACT_ATOMS: atom_id res chain seq x y z
N MET A 1 5.08 8.31 4.64
CA MET A 1 4.89 7.24 3.64
C MET A 1 3.46 7.25 3.14
N ILE A 2 3.23 7.14 1.83
CA ILE A 2 1.89 7.13 1.24
C ILE A 2 1.75 5.90 0.35
N TYR A 3 1.03 4.89 0.81
CA TYR A 3 0.68 3.72 -0.01
C TYR A 3 -0.53 4.04 -0.87
N HIS A 4 -0.39 3.94 -2.19
CA HIS A 4 -1.48 4.28 -3.11
C HIS A 4 -1.89 3.12 -4.01
N TRP A 5 -3.18 3.12 -4.40
CA TRP A 5 -3.80 2.11 -5.26
C TRP A 5 -5.04 2.67 -5.96
N ALA A 6 -5.56 1.94 -6.96
CA ALA A 6 -6.71 2.37 -7.75
C ALA A 6 -8.05 2.46 -6.98
N GLY A 7 -8.08 2.11 -5.69
CA GLY A 7 -9.29 2.13 -4.86
C GLY A 7 -10.09 0.83 -4.84
N ARG A 8 -9.84 -0.11 -5.76
CA ARG A 8 -10.50 -1.43 -5.76
C ARG A 8 -9.72 -2.44 -4.91
N GLY A 9 -10.42 -3.13 -3.99
CA GLY A 9 -9.79 -4.02 -3.02
C GLY A 9 -8.91 -3.26 -2.02
N GLY A 10 -8.31 -3.97 -1.07
CA GLY A 10 -7.61 -3.38 0.07
C GLY A 10 -6.09 -3.48 0.02
N VAL A 11 -5.47 -3.33 -1.15
CA VAL A 11 -4.02 -3.58 -1.29
C VAL A 11 -3.18 -2.58 -0.49
N ALA A 12 -3.45 -1.28 -0.61
CA ALA A 12 -2.70 -0.29 0.18
C ALA A 12 -3.05 -0.32 1.67
N PRO A 13 -4.32 -0.49 2.11
CA PRO A 13 -4.62 -0.74 3.52
C PRO A 13 -3.87 -1.94 4.10
N LEU A 14 -3.76 -3.03 3.34
CA LEU A 14 -2.95 -4.19 3.76
C LEU A 14 -1.46 -3.85 3.83
N ALA A 15 -0.91 -3.11 2.86
CA ALA A 15 0.48 -2.67 2.90
C ALA A 15 0.77 -1.78 4.12
N ALA A 16 -0.12 -0.84 4.42
CA ALA A 16 -0.03 0.02 5.59
C ALA A 16 -0.12 -0.79 6.89
N ALA A 17 -1.04 -1.76 6.99
CA ALA A 17 -1.14 -2.63 8.16
C ALA A 17 0.12 -3.48 8.36
N ILE A 18 0.74 -3.97 7.29
CA ILE A 18 2.04 -4.66 7.36
C ILE A 18 3.14 -3.70 7.82
N HIS A 19 3.18 -2.48 7.27
CA HIS A 19 4.18 -1.47 7.61
C HIS A 19 4.12 -1.14 9.11
N LEU A 20 2.90 -0.93 9.62
CA LEU A 20 2.65 -0.60 11.02
C LEU A 20 2.84 -1.80 11.97
N GLY A 21 3.05 -3.01 11.44
CA GLY A 21 3.27 -4.22 12.23
C GLY A 21 1.99 -4.87 12.77
N TYR A 22 0.81 -4.43 12.34
CA TYR A 22 -0.46 -5.10 12.66
C TYR A 22 -0.62 -6.43 11.94
N LEU A 23 0.02 -6.56 10.78
CA LEU A 23 0.05 -7.79 9.98
C LEU A 23 1.49 -8.22 9.69
N PRO A 24 1.77 -9.54 9.59
CA PRO A 24 3.12 -9.99 9.28
C PRO A 24 3.48 -9.71 7.81
N SER A 25 4.76 -9.48 7.54
CA SER A 25 5.27 -9.26 6.17
C SER A 25 5.45 -10.55 5.36
N ARG A 26 5.16 -11.72 5.94
CA ARG A 26 5.19 -13.02 5.28
C ARG A 26 4.22 -13.97 5.97
N VAL A 27 3.63 -14.86 5.18
CA VAL A 27 2.86 -16.03 5.62
C VAL A 27 3.40 -17.27 4.93
N GLU A 28 3.30 -18.41 5.60
CA GLU A 28 3.77 -19.71 5.13
C GLU A 28 2.63 -20.55 4.56
N SER A 29 1.40 -20.37 5.06
CA SER A 29 0.25 -21.18 4.66
C SER A 29 -0.99 -20.35 4.30
N ALA A 30 -1.86 -20.94 3.49
CA ALA A 30 -3.15 -20.32 3.16
C ALA A 30 -4.09 -20.23 4.36
N ALA A 31 -3.97 -21.14 5.34
CA ALA A 31 -4.75 -21.10 6.57
C ALA A 31 -4.37 -19.90 7.44
N GLU A 32 -3.06 -19.69 7.62
CA GLU A 32 -2.50 -18.53 8.29
C GLU A 32 -2.92 -17.22 7.59
N LEU A 33 -2.80 -17.16 6.26
CA LEU A 33 -3.25 -15.98 5.51
C LEU A 33 -4.74 -15.70 5.73
N ARG A 34 -5.59 -16.73 5.66
CA ARG A 34 -7.03 -16.58 5.91
C ARG A 34 -7.32 -16.09 7.33
N PHE A 35 -6.54 -16.53 8.32
CA PHE A 35 -6.67 -16.04 9.70
C PHE A 35 -6.37 -14.53 9.80
N PHE A 36 -5.26 -14.07 9.23
CA PHE A 36 -4.94 -12.63 9.20
C PHE A 36 -5.96 -11.83 8.39
N LEU A 37 -6.40 -12.38 7.26
CA LEU A 37 -7.49 -11.84 6.47
C LEU A 37 -8.89 -12.10 7.09
N ARG A 38 -9.02 -12.37 8.39
CA ARG A 38 -10.31 -12.20 9.09
C ARG A 38 -10.39 -10.88 9.82
N GLN A 39 -9.24 -10.26 10.10
CA GLN A 39 -9.17 -8.96 10.74
C GLN A 39 -9.90 -7.91 9.91
N GLU A 40 -10.68 -7.07 10.58
CA GLU A 40 -11.34 -5.93 9.96
C GLU A 40 -10.33 -4.81 9.80
N LEU A 41 -9.98 -4.52 8.56
CA LEU A 41 -9.15 -3.37 8.21
C LEU A 41 -10.01 -2.34 7.49
N PRO A 42 -9.88 -1.04 7.82
CA PRO A 42 -10.49 0.02 7.04
C PRO A 42 -10.18 -0.14 5.55
N TRP A 43 -11.19 0.05 4.70
CA TRP A 43 -11.10 -0.04 3.24
C TRP A 43 -10.52 -1.35 2.68
N ARG A 44 -10.59 -2.44 3.43
CA ARG A 44 -10.14 -3.75 2.96
C ARG A 44 -10.84 -4.22 1.67
N LYS A 45 -12.10 -3.84 1.50
CA LYS A 45 -12.89 -4.14 0.30
C LYS A 45 -12.70 -3.10 -0.81
N GLY A 46 -11.91 -2.06 -0.57
CA GLY A 46 -11.76 -0.88 -1.41
C GLY A 46 -12.54 0.30 -0.88
N VAL A 47 -12.61 1.33 -1.72
CA VAL A 47 -13.28 2.61 -1.45
C VAL A 47 -14.25 2.95 -2.59
N THR A 48 -15.17 3.85 -2.30
CA THR A 48 -16.07 4.46 -3.28
C THR A 48 -15.39 5.63 -4.01
N ALA A 49 -16.01 6.11 -5.10
CA ALA A 49 -15.45 7.22 -5.88
C ALA A 49 -15.33 8.53 -5.08
N GLY A 50 -16.14 8.71 -4.03
CA GLY A 50 -16.07 9.89 -3.15
C GLY A 50 -14.82 9.94 -2.27
N GLU A 51 -14.11 8.82 -2.12
CA GLU A 51 -12.89 8.71 -1.30
C GLU A 51 -11.61 8.81 -2.15
N PHE A 52 -11.74 8.98 -3.48
CA PHE A 52 -10.58 9.16 -4.34
C PHE A 52 -9.91 10.52 -4.09
N GLY A 53 -8.58 10.51 -3.98
CA GLY A 53 -7.81 11.71 -3.66
C GLY A 53 -7.71 12.03 -2.17
N VAL A 54 -8.37 11.26 -1.30
CA VAL A 54 -8.30 11.45 0.14
C VAL A 54 -7.06 10.75 0.71
N LEU A 55 -6.22 11.52 1.40
CA LEU A 55 -5.12 10.99 2.20
C LEU A 55 -5.65 10.58 3.57
N CYS A 56 -5.48 9.31 3.91
CA CYS A 56 -5.96 8.79 5.18
C CYS A 56 -4.79 8.31 6.02
N LEU A 57 -4.61 8.92 7.20
CA LEU A 57 -3.59 8.51 8.16
C LEU A 57 -3.96 7.13 8.73
N ALA A 58 -3.13 6.13 8.46
CA ALA A 58 -3.28 4.78 9.00
C ALA A 58 -2.58 4.64 10.35
N GLY A 59 -1.51 5.41 10.60
CA GLY A 59 -0.80 5.41 11.87
C GLY A 59 0.63 5.94 11.74
N TRP A 60 1.43 5.70 12.77
CA TRP A 60 2.84 6.10 12.85
C TRP A 60 3.72 4.85 12.87
N GLY A 61 4.73 4.82 12.00
CA GLY A 61 5.71 3.75 11.91
C GLY A 61 6.74 3.80 13.04
N ARG A 62 7.61 2.79 13.08
CA ARG A 62 8.57 2.61 14.18
C ARG A 62 9.68 3.66 14.21
N LYS A 63 9.91 4.37 13.10
CA LYS A 63 10.90 5.46 12.99
C LYS A 63 10.24 6.84 13.14
N GLY A 64 8.97 6.90 13.55
CA GLY A 64 8.22 8.15 13.68
C GLY A 64 7.65 8.68 12.36
N GLU A 65 7.71 7.89 11.28
CA GLU A 65 7.14 8.23 9.99
C GLU A 65 5.62 8.08 9.99
N ALA A 66 4.89 9.07 9.52
CA ALA A 66 3.45 8.94 9.31
C ALA A 66 3.17 8.03 8.10
N VAL A 67 2.25 7.08 8.25
CA VAL A 67 1.86 6.11 7.21
C VAL A 67 0.45 6.41 6.76
N TYR A 68 0.29 6.71 5.48
CA TYR A 68 -0.98 7.06 4.86
C TYR A 68 -1.37 6.06 3.79
N THR A 69 -2.67 6.02 3.49
CA THR A 69 -3.22 5.36 2.31
C THR A 69 -3.88 6.39 1.39
N LEU A 70 -3.74 6.23 0.07
CA LEU A 70 -4.35 7.11 -0.93
C LEU A 70 -5.00 6.31 -2.06
N ALA A 71 -6.32 6.39 -2.19
CA ALA A 71 -7.02 5.83 -3.33
C ALA A 71 -6.96 6.80 -4.52
N THR A 72 -6.43 6.37 -5.66
CA THR A 72 -6.14 7.24 -6.81
C THR A 72 -7.20 7.21 -7.91
N GLY A 73 -8.12 6.24 -7.86
CA GLY A 73 -9.02 5.96 -8.97
C GLY A 73 -8.27 5.59 -10.27
N LYS A 74 -8.84 5.96 -11.42
CA LYS A 74 -8.37 5.54 -12.76
C LYS A 74 -7.15 6.31 -13.30
N LYS A 75 -6.82 7.46 -12.71
CA LYS A 75 -5.75 8.36 -13.21
C LYS A 75 -4.73 8.68 -12.11
N PRO A 76 -3.95 7.69 -11.65
CA PRO A 76 -2.97 7.90 -10.57
C PRO A 76 -1.97 9.00 -10.90
N ASP A 77 -1.41 9.02 -12.11
CA ASP A 77 -0.38 9.99 -12.50
C ASP A 77 -0.86 11.43 -12.40
N LEU A 78 -2.12 11.69 -12.78
CA LEU A 78 -2.71 13.02 -12.68
C LEU A 78 -2.83 13.45 -11.21
N LEU A 79 -3.37 12.58 -10.35
CA LEU A 79 -3.53 12.89 -8.94
C LEU A 79 -2.18 13.12 -8.25
N LEU A 80 -1.22 12.22 -8.46
CA LEU A 80 0.10 12.32 -7.87
C LEU A 80 0.82 13.59 -8.34
N LYS A 81 0.78 13.88 -9.65
CA LYS A 81 1.34 15.12 -10.20
C LYS A 81 0.68 16.37 -9.60
N THR A 82 -0.64 16.35 -9.43
CA THR A 82 -1.37 17.44 -8.77
C THR A 82 -0.89 17.65 -7.33
N ILE A 83 -0.82 16.58 -6.53
CA ILE A 83 -0.35 16.68 -5.13
C ILE A 83 1.10 17.19 -5.10
N THR A 84 2.00 16.57 -5.84
CA THR A 84 3.42 16.95 -5.89
C THR A 84 3.62 18.42 -6.29
N ASN A 85 2.82 18.94 -7.22
CA ASN A 85 2.92 20.34 -7.65
C ASN A 85 2.26 21.32 -6.66
N LEU A 86 1.32 20.87 -5.84
CA LEU A 86 0.67 21.70 -4.82
C LEU A 86 1.53 21.84 -3.56
N LEU A 87 2.31 20.82 -3.19
CA LEU A 87 3.14 20.83 -1.98
C LEU A 87 4.06 22.07 -1.86
N PRO A 88 4.81 22.49 -2.90
CA PRO A 88 5.64 23.69 -2.82
C PRO A 88 4.82 24.98 -2.58
N LEU A 89 3.59 25.04 -3.11
CA LEU A 89 2.70 26.18 -2.90
C LEU A 89 2.19 26.27 -1.46
N LEU A 90 2.23 25.15 -0.73
CA LEU A 90 1.89 25.05 0.69
C LEU A 90 3.13 25.19 1.60
N GLY A 91 4.32 25.45 1.03
CA GLY A 91 5.57 25.53 1.77
C GLY A 91 6.18 24.17 2.14
N GLU A 92 5.69 23.09 1.53
CA GLU A 92 6.17 21.73 1.76
C GLU A 92 7.16 21.29 0.67
N ASP A 93 8.18 20.53 1.05
CA ASP A 93 9.10 19.89 0.10
C ASP A 93 8.51 18.54 -0.36
N PRO A 94 8.21 18.35 -1.67
CA PRO A 94 7.73 17.08 -2.19
C PRO A 94 8.65 15.88 -1.90
N SER A 95 9.96 16.11 -1.72
CA SER A 95 10.93 15.05 -1.43
C SER A 95 10.67 14.33 -0.09
N ASN A 96 9.96 14.99 0.83
CA ASN A 96 9.54 14.41 2.12
C ASN A 96 8.40 13.39 1.98
N TYR A 97 7.77 13.30 0.81
CA TYR A 97 6.59 12.48 0.56
C TYR A 97 6.90 11.33 -0.39
N HIS A 98 6.97 10.12 0.17
CA HIS A 98 7.22 8.92 -0.62
C HIS A 98 5.91 8.23 -0.98
N PHE A 99 5.54 8.32 -2.27
CA PHE A 99 4.38 7.65 -2.85
C PHE A 99 4.76 6.24 -3.33
N ILE A 100 4.11 5.22 -2.76
CA ILE A 100 4.39 3.81 -3.03
C ILE A 100 3.23 3.19 -3.81
N ASP A 101 3.49 2.84 -5.08
CA ASP A 101 2.51 2.17 -5.95
C ASP A 101 2.37 0.69 -5.56
N CYS A 102 1.27 0.37 -4.89
CA CYS A 102 0.97 -1.00 -4.48
C CYS A 102 0.60 -1.88 -5.68
N GLN A 103 0.03 -1.32 -6.75
CA GLN A 103 -0.35 -2.07 -7.96
C GLN A 103 0.89 -2.51 -8.74
N LEU A 104 1.94 -1.68 -8.78
CA LEU A 104 3.22 -2.03 -9.39
C LEU A 104 3.83 -3.28 -8.73
N ALA A 105 3.79 -3.38 -7.40
CA ALA A 105 4.29 -4.57 -6.68
C ALA A 105 3.53 -5.84 -7.07
N LEU A 106 2.21 -5.74 -7.24
CA LEU A 106 1.39 -6.88 -7.69
C LEU A 106 1.66 -7.27 -9.14
N ASN A 107 1.86 -6.27 -10.00
CA ASN A 107 2.17 -6.50 -11.41
C ASN A 107 3.55 -7.17 -11.58
N ARG A 108 4.55 -6.77 -10.78
CA ARG A 108 5.87 -7.42 -10.74
C ARG A 108 5.75 -8.89 -10.33
N HIS A 109 4.97 -9.20 -9.29
CA HIS A 109 4.72 -10.59 -8.90
C HIS A 109 4.05 -11.39 -10.02
N ARG A 110 3.00 -10.86 -10.66
CA ARG A 110 2.30 -11.55 -11.77
C ARG A 110 3.20 -11.89 -12.94
N ARG A 111 4.14 -11.00 -13.28
CA ARG A 111 5.12 -11.23 -14.35
C ARG A 111 6.17 -12.29 -13.99
N GLN A 112 6.50 -12.43 -12.70
CA GLN A 112 7.48 -13.41 -12.21
C GLN A 112 6.86 -14.79 -11.91
N SER A 113 5.55 -14.87 -11.70
CA SER A 113 4.86 -16.09 -11.28
C SER A 113 4.53 -17.09 -12.42
N THR A 114 5.25 -17.06 -13.55
CA THR A 114 5.21 -18.14 -14.55
C THR A 114 5.81 -19.46 -14.04
N VAL A 115 6.44 -19.45 -12.85
CA VAL A 115 6.99 -20.63 -12.18
C VAL A 115 6.32 -20.79 -10.80
N VAL A 116 5.56 -21.89 -10.65
CA VAL A 116 5.10 -22.60 -9.43
C VAL A 116 5.06 -21.76 -8.13
N GLY A 117 3.87 -21.29 -7.75
CA GLY A 117 3.65 -20.57 -6.48
C GLY A 117 2.58 -19.46 -6.50
N ALA A 118 1.79 -19.35 -7.59
CA ALA A 118 0.81 -18.30 -7.85
C ALA A 118 -0.46 -18.31 -6.97
N GLY A 119 -0.35 -18.73 -5.71
CA GLY A 119 -1.44 -18.74 -4.74
C GLY A 119 -1.62 -17.40 -4.00
N LEU A 120 -2.69 -17.31 -3.22
CA LEU A 120 -3.01 -16.15 -2.37
C LEU A 120 -1.83 -15.72 -1.47
N CYS A 121 -1.04 -16.68 -0.97
CA CYS A 121 0.16 -16.43 -0.16
C CYS A 121 1.30 -15.77 -0.94
N GLY A 122 1.51 -16.14 -2.21
CA GLY A 122 2.56 -15.53 -3.04
C GLY A 122 2.30 -14.04 -3.24
N TRP A 123 1.04 -13.70 -3.55
CA TRP A 123 0.58 -12.31 -3.66
C TRP A 123 0.80 -11.52 -2.37
N TYR A 124 0.39 -12.07 -1.22
CA TYR A 124 0.56 -11.42 0.08
C TYR A 124 2.04 -11.23 0.43
N ASN A 125 2.86 -12.25 0.21
CA ASN A 125 4.29 -12.20 0.48
C ASN A 125 5.01 -11.21 -0.45
N ALA A 126 4.53 -10.99 -1.67
CA ALA A 126 5.05 -9.95 -2.55
C ALA A 126 4.76 -8.55 -2.01
N LEU A 127 3.55 -8.33 -1.48
CA LEU A 127 3.19 -7.07 -0.81
C LEU A 127 4.07 -6.84 0.42
N GLY A 128 4.27 -7.88 1.25
CA GLY A 128 5.14 -7.81 2.41
C GLY A 128 6.62 -7.57 2.06
N ARG A 129 7.13 -8.12 0.95
CA ARG A 129 8.48 -7.79 0.43
C ARG A 129 8.59 -6.31 0.07
N MET A 130 7.63 -5.77 -0.68
CA MET A 130 7.60 -4.34 -1.03
C MET A 130 7.64 -3.47 0.23
N VAL A 131 6.83 -3.79 1.25
CA VAL A 131 6.83 -3.01 2.50
C VAL A 131 8.20 -3.06 3.19
N ARG A 132 8.84 -4.23 3.26
CA ARG A 132 10.19 -4.35 3.85
C ARG A 132 11.24 -3.57 3.07
N GLU A 133 11.16 -3.53 1.74
CA GLU A 133 12.06 -2.72 0.90
C GLU A 133 11.88 -1.22 1.20
N VAL A 134 10.64 -0.74 1.32
CA VAL A 134 10.34 0.64 1.73
C VAL A 134 10.93 0.94 3.10
N GLN A 135 10.70 0.08 4.10
CA GLN A 135 11.18 0.30 5.47
C GLN A 135 12.71 0.30 5.61
N ARG A 136 13.42 -0.41 4.72
CA ARG A 136 14.90 -0.41 4.66
C ARG A 136 15.48 0.86 4.06
N GLY A 137 14.71 1.59 3.24
CA GLY A 137 15.11 2.86 2.64
C GLY A 137 14.78 4.08 3.50
N LEU A 138 14.03 3.91 4.59
CA LEU A 138 13.85 4.88 5.67
C LEU A 138 15.03 4.85 6.64
#